data_AF-A0A820QMJ0-F1
#
_entry.id   AF-A0A820QMJ0-F1
#
_cell.length_a   1.000
_cell.length_b   1.000
_cell.length_c   1.000
_cell.angle_alpha   90.00
_cell.angle_beta   90.00
_cell.angle_gamma   90.00
#
_symmetry.space_group_name_H-M   'P 1'
#
loop_
_entity.id
_entity.type
_entity.pdbx_description
1 polymer ?
#
loop_
_entity_poly.entity_id
_entity_poly.type
_entity_poly.pdbx_seq_one_letter_code
_entity_poly.pdbx_strand_id
1 'polypeptide(L)'
;TDLYGGFGEIWLTYKFLDETSLQLEWMGLNKTATRLAEASMIKFLLPMQPSCSLIQYDTKVDVQQATNKSSYFQRGVDTFSCQTSLSSKCFVTLNVKSYDAPIACPILQGKEPTDLPFPAPGDSPPLDGMAYNLHNNVWDTNYIYWYP
;
A
#
# COMPACT_ATOMS: atom_id res chain seq x y z
N THR A 1 -13.71 24.69 -8.81
CA THR A 1 -13.85 23.46 -9.60
C THR A 1 -14.10 22.35 -8.62
N ASP A 2 -15.38 22.11 -8.34
CA ASP A 2 -15.81 21.14 -7.33
C ASP A 2 -15.47 19.74 -7.85
N LEU A 3 -14.35 19.21 -7.34
CA LEU A 3 -13.93 17.82 -7.57
C LEU A 3 -15.00 16.94 -6.94
N TYR A 4 -15.87 16.41 -7.79
CA TYR A 4 -17.04 15.62 -7.42
C TYR A 4 -16.67 14.53 -6.41
N GLY A 5 -17.23 14.61 -5.20
CA GLY A 5 -17.23 13.52 -4.23
C GLY A 5 -16.03 13.43 -3.29
N GLY A 6 -14.92 14.14 -3.52
CA GLY A 6 -13.71 14.05 -2.68
C GLY A 6 -13.88 14.55 -1.25
N PHE A 7 -12.83 14.41 -0.42
CA PHE A 7 -12.77 15.04 0.89
C PHE A 7 -12.74 16.56 0.72
N GLY A 8 -13.58 17.29 1.47
CA GLY A 8 -13.54 18.75 1.48
C GLY A 8 -12.25 19.28 2.11
N GLU A 9 -11.71 18.56 3.10
CA GLU A 9 -10.41 18.86 3.71
C GLU A 9 -9.66 17.57 4.05
N ILE A 10 -8.34 17.61 3.96
CA ILE A 10 -7.45 16.52 4.37
C ILE A 10 -6.39 17.11 5.29
N TRP A 11 -6.27 16.55 6.49
CA TRP A 11 -5.20 16.87 7.43
C TRP A 11 -4.24 15.69 7.51
N LEU A 12 -2.94 15.99 7.45
CA LEU A 12 -1.88 15.00 7.52
C LEU A 12 -0.82 15.48 8.50
N THR A 13 -0.63 14.71 9.57
CA THR A 13 0.45 14.92 10.53
C THR A 13 1.38 13.72 10.47
N TYR A 14 2.69 13.96 10.49
CA TYR A 14 3.67 12.89 10.55
C TYR A 14 4.73 13.19 11.60
N LYS A 15 5.21 12.13 12.25
CA LYS A 15 6.24 12.21 13.27
C LYS A 15 7.13 10.98 13.21
N PHE A 16 8.43 11.19 13.09
CA PHE A 16 9.41 10.13 13.32
C PHE A 16 9.52 9.90 14.83
N LEU A 17 9.20 8.68 15.27
CA LEU A 17 9.34 8.30 16.68
C LEU A 17 10.79 7.93 17.01
N ASP A 18 11.47 7.33 16.03
CA ASP A 18 12.88 6.96 16.03
C ASP A 18 13.39 6.86 14.57
N GLU A 19 14.60 6.31 14.37
CA GLU A 19 15.22 6.16 13.03
C GLU A 19 14.49 5.16 12.11
N THR A 20 13.60 4.34 12.67
CA THR A 20 12.94 3.21 11.99
C THR A 20 11.41 3.28 12.03
N SER A 21 10.84 4.16 12.86
CA SER A 21 9.41 4.22 13.14
C SER A 21 8.82 5.56 12.69
N LEU A 22 7.79 5.50 11.85
CA LEU A 22 7.00 6.63 11.40
C LEU A 22 5.57 6.51 11.95
N GLN A 23 5.14 7.52 12.70
CA GLN A 23 3.73 7.72 13.03
C GLN A 23 3.12 8.67 12.00
N LEU A 24 2.00 8.26 11.42
CA LEU A 24 1.23 9.06 10.46
C LEU A 24 -0.22 9.15 10.94
N GLU A 25 -0.73 10.36 11.05
CA GLU A 25 -2.12 10.65 11.32
C GLU A 25 -2.73 11.28 10.08
N TRP A 26 -3.76 10.63 9.54
CA TRP A 26 -4.50 11.08 8.38
C TRP A 26 -5.96 11.28 8.76
N MET A 27 -6.51 12.45 8.44
CA MET A 27 -7.90 12.79 8.72
C MET A 27 -8.53 13.41 7.47
N GLY A 28 -9.53 12.73 6.92
CA GLY A 28 -10.36 13.26 5.84
C GLY A 28 -11.68 13.81 6.39
N LEU A 29 -11.98 15.08 6.13
CA LEU A 29 -13.18 15.77 6.58
C LEU A 29 -14.10 16.14 5.42
N ASN A 30 -15.38 16.36 5.71
CA ASN A 30 -16.39 16.82 4.76
C ASN A 30 -16.45 15.95 3.49
N LYS A 31 -16.31 14.63 3.64
CA LYS A 31 -16.41 13.68 2.53
C LYS A 31 -17.85 13.57 2.06
N THR A 32 -18.11 13.91 0.81
CA THR A 32 -19.44 13.70 0.21
C THR A 32 -19.61 12.23 -0.17
N ALA A 33 -20.79 11.67 0.07
CA ALA A 33 -21.13 10.33 -0.37
C ALA A 33 -21.07 10.27 -1.91
N THR A 34 -20.27 9.34 -2.44
CA THR A 34 -20.07 9.16 -3.89
C THR A 34 -20.01 7.67 -4.21
N ARG A 35 -20.36 7.32 -5.45
CA ARG A 35 -20.18 5.97 -6.01
C ARG A 35 -18.85 5.82 -6.76
N LEU A 36 -18.03 6.88 -6.79
CA LEU A 36 -16.71 6.83 -7.39
C LEU A 36 -15.77 6.06 -6.45
N ALA A 37 -14.97 5.18 -7.03
CA ALA A 37 -13.94 4.43 -6.35
C ALA A 37 -12.78 5.38 -5.98
N GLU A 38 -12.42 5.40 -4.70
CA GLU A 38 -11.45 6.33 -4.12
C GLU A 38 -10.68 5.65 -3.00
N ALA A 39 -9.35 5.81 -3.03
CA ALA A 39 -8.48 5.38 -1.94
C ALA A 39 -7.46 6.45 -1.57
N SER A 40 -7.03 6.45 -0.32
CA SER A 40 -5.86 7.18 0.17
C SER A 40 -4.83 6.17 0.63
N MET A 41 -3.60 6.31 0.13
CA MET A 41 -2.54 5.33 0.38
C MET A 41 -1.21 6.02 0.66
N ILE A 42 -0.39 5.40 1.51
CA ILE A 42 1.02 5.76 1.67
C ILE A 42 1.89 4.85 0.81
N LYS A 43 2.77 5.43 0.00
CA LYS A 43 3.61 4.71 -0.96
C LYS A 43 5.03 4.58 -0.43
N PHE A 44 5.57 3.37 -0.49
CA PHE A 44 6.98 3.05 -0.30
C PHE A 44 7.56 2.62 -1.63
N LEU A 45 8.27 3.55 -2.28
CA LEU A 45 8.92 3.33 -3.57
C LEU A 45 10.31 2.75 -3.39
N LEU A 46 10.72 1.94 -4.36
CA LEU A 46 11.97 1.21 -4.34
C LEU A 46 12.88 1.75 -5.46
N PRO A 47 14.16 2.04 -5.16
CA PRO A 47 15.04 2.69 -6.12
C PRO A 47 15.54 1.77 -7.26
N MET A 48 15.48 0.44 -7.10
CA MET A 48 15.93 -0.56 -8.07
C MET A 48 15.13 -1.85 -7.93
N GLN A 49 14.97 -2.64 -9.01
CA GLN A 49 14.24 -3.91 -9.05
C GLN A 49 14.68 -4.89 -7.94
N PRO A 50 13.97 -4.91 -6.80
CA PRO A 50 14.40 -5.68 -5.64
C PRO A 50 13.73 -7.05 -5.63
N SER A 51 14.35 -8.01 -4.95
CA SER A 51 13.64 -9.23 -4.59
C SER A 51 12.74 -8.91 -3.41
N CYS A 52 11.43 -8.98 -3.63
CA CYS A 52 10.43 -8.60 -2.64
C CYS A 52 9.53 -9.75 -2.25
N SER A 53 9.26 -9.82 -0.96
CA SER A 53 8.34 -10.77 -0.37
C SER A 53 7.42 -10.08 0.61
N LEU A 54 6.22 -10.61 0.77
CA LEU A 54 5.29 -10.23 1.82
C LEU A 54 5.08 -11.41 2.76
N ILE A 55 4.86 -11.13 4.05
CA ILE A 55 4.34 -12.09 5.02
C ILE A 55 2.84 -11.89 5.08
N GLN A 56 2.10 -12.95 4.78
CA GLN A 56 0.65 -12.99 4.88
C GLN A 56 0.26 -14.26 5.64
N TYR A 57 -0.42 -14.11 6.77
CA TYR A 57 -0.82 -15.22 7.64
C TYR A 57 0.35 -16.19 7.92
N ASP A 58 1.48 -15.64 8.38
CA ASP A 58 2.74 -16.36 8.66
C ASP A 58 3.39 -17.05 7.45
N THR A 59 2.85 -16.85 6.25
CA THR A 59 3.39 -17.41 5.02
C THR A 59 4.14 -16.33 4.24
N LYS A 60 5.39 -16.63 3.89
CA LYS A 60 6.18 -15.79 3.00
C LYS A 60 5.74 -16.03 1.56
N VAL A 61 5.37 -14.95 0.86
CA VAL A 61 4.90 -14.99 -0.53
C VAL A 61 5.74 -14.02 -1.36
N ASP A 62 6.18 -14.45 -2.55
CA ASP A 62 6.80 -13.57 -3.52
C ASP A 62 5.77 -12.60 -4.09
N VAL A 63 6.07 -11.30 -4.07
CA VAL A 63 5.10 -10.26 -4.42
C VAL A 63 4.73 -10.31 -5.90
N GLN A 64 5.70 -10.57 -6.79
CA GLN A 64 5.45 -10.63 -8.23
C GLN A 64 4.67 -11.88 -8.61
N GLN A 65 4.96 -13.02 -7.98
CA GLN A 65 4.16 -14.23 -8.18
C GLN A 65 2.75 -14.07 -7.62
N ALA A 66 2.60 -13.36 -6.50
CA ALA A 66 1.29 -13.09 -5.90
C ALA A 66 0.43 -12.13 -6.73
N THR A 67 1.02 -11.23 -7.51
CA THR A 67 0.26 -10.37 -8.43
C THR A 67 -0.06 -11.06 -9.74
N ASN A 68 0.86 -11.90 -10.20
CA ASN A 68 0.75 -12.56 -11.49
C ASN A 68 -0.35 -13.63 -11.44
N LYS A 69 -1.41 -13.44 -12.25
CA LYS A 69 -2.57 -14.35 -12.34
C LYS A 69 -3.37 -14.52 -11.04
N SER A 70 -3.24 -13.61 -10.08
CA SER A 70 -4.12 -13.58 -8.92
C SER A 70 -5.49 -13.03 -9.29
N SER A 71 -6.51 -13.42 -8.52
CA SER A 71 -7.84 -12.80 -8.61
C SER A 71 -7.92 -11.45 -7.87
N TYR A 72 -6.95 -11.15 -7.01
CA TYR A 72 -6.92 -9.95 -6.18
C TYR A 72 -5.57 -9.21 -6.25
N PHE A 73 -5.64 -7.88 -6.38
CA PHE A 73 -4.50 -6.97 -6.46
C PHE A 73 -4.14 -6.35 -5.10
N GLN A 74 -5.13 -6.13 -4.24
CA GLN A 74 -4.92 -5.73 -2.84
C GLN A 74 -4.89 -6.96 -1.94
N ARG A 75 -3.96 -6.99 -0.98
CA ARG A 75 -3.76 -8.14 -0.09
C ARG A 75 -3.54 -7.70 1.36
N GLY A 76 -3.97 -8.54 2.29
CA GLY A 76 -3.56 -8.44 3.68
C GLY A 76 -2.07 -8.76 3.83
N VAL A 77 -1.32 -7.88 4.46
CA VAL A 77 0.12 -7.97 4.65
C VAL A 77 0.44 -7.66 6.11
N ASP A 78 1.17 -8.55 6.78
CA ASP A 78 1.78 -8.25 8.07
C ASP A 78 3.08 -7.46 7.87
N THR A 79 4.00 -8.01 7.08
CA THR A 79 5.30 -7.38 6.81
C THR A 79 5.62 -7.44 5.31
N PHE A 80 6.06 -6.31 4.76
CA PHE A 80 6.62 -6.22 3.41
C PHE A 80 8.14 -6.08 3.50
N SER A 81 8.85 -6.95 2.78
CA SER A 81 10.31 -6.98 2.81
C SER A 81 10.86 -6.96 1.40
N CYS A 82 11.76 -6.02 1.10
CA CYS A 82 12.44 -5.92 -0.18
C CYS A 82 13.94 -5.82 0.03
N GLN A 83 14.67 -6.68 -0.66
CA GLN A 83 16.12 -6.65 -0.65
C GLN A 83 16.63 -6.08 -1.98
N THR A 84 17.46 -5.05 -1.87
CA THR A 84 18.21 -4.49 -3.01
C THR A 84 19.70 -4.66 -2.79
N SER A 85 20.44 -4.82 -3.89
CA SER A 85 21.89 -4.97 -3.88
C SER A 85 22.53 -3.59 -4.10
N LEU A 86 23.31 -3.10 -3.12
CA LEU A 86 24.16 -1.91 -3.29
C LEU A 86 25.47 -2.26 -4.03
N SER A 87 25.93 -3.50 -3.87
CA SER A 87 27.06 -4.09 -4.61
C SER A 87 26.96 -5.60 -4.57
N SER A 88 27.82 -6.30 -5.32
CA SER A 88 27.84 -7.78 -5.40
C SER A 88 27.97 -8.50 -4.03
N LYS A 89 28.34 -7.79 -2.95
CA LYS A 89 28.46 -8.34 -1.59
C LYS A 89 27.69 -7.55 -0.53
N CYS A 90 27.01 -6.46 -0.88
CA CYS A 90 26.29 -5.61 0.07
C CYS A 90 24.83 -5.50 -0.33
N PHE A 91 23.96 -5.89 0.59
CA PHE A 91 22.52 -5.85 0.41
C PHE A 91 21.91 -4.92 1.46
N VAL A 92 20.91 -4.16 1.05
CA VAL A 92 20.04 -3.39 1.93
C VAL A 92 18.66 -3.98 1.86
N THR A 93 18.05 -4.16 3.01
CA THR A 93 16.68 -4.65 3.13
C THR A 93 15.79 -3.55 3.68
N LEU A 94 14.77 -3.18 2.94
CA LEU A 94 13.65 -2.40 3.45
C LEU A 94 12.62 -3.38 4.04
N ASN A 95 12.28 -3.20 5.31
CA ASN A 95 11.19 -3.90 5.95
C ASN A 95 10.15 -2.88 6.39
N VAL A 96 8.93 -3.01 5.87
CA VAL A 96 7.80 -2.17 6.24
C VAL A 96 6.78 -3.04 6.97
N LYS A 97 6.50 -2.69 8.21
CA LYS A 97 5.41 -3.25 9.00
C LYS A 97 4.46 -2.12 9.35
N SER A 98 3.20 -2.31 8.97
CA SER A 98 2.13 -1.36 9.26
C SER A 98 1.29 -1.90 10.41
N TYR A 99 1.08 -1.10 11.45
CA TYR A 99 0.27 -1.50 12.60
C TYR A 99 -1.23 -1.22 12.40
N ASP A 100 -1.56 -0.18 11.63
CA ASP A 100 -2.94 0.31 11.49
C ASP A 100 -3.53 0.10 10.10
N ALA A 101 -2.70 -0.10 9.07
CA ALA A 101 -3.13 -0.34 7.70
C ALA A 101 -2.67 -1.74 7.24
N PRO A 102 -3.48 -2.79 7.38
CA PRO A 102 -3.06 -4.17 7.07
C PRO A 102 -3.21 -4.53 5.60
N ILE A 103 -3.85 -3.68 4.79
CA ILE A 103 -4.00 -3.92 3.35
C ILE A 103 -2.94 -3.15 2.59
N ALA A 104 -2.26 -3.85 1.68
CA ALA A 104 -1.29 -3.26 0.78
C ALA A 104 -1.58 -3.61 -0.68
N CYS A 105 -1.16 -2.69 -1.55
CA CYS A 105 -1.26 -2.76 -3.00
C CYS A 105 0.15 -2.67 -3.59
N PRO A 106 0.59 -3.63 -4.40
CA PRO A 106 1.87 -3.53 -5.09
C PRO A 106 1.81 -2.38 -6.11
N ILE A 107 2.90 -1.63 -6.20
CA ILE A 107 3.09 -0.58 -7.20
C ILE A 107 3.91 -1.20 -8.32
N LEU A 108 3.30 -1.37 -9.48
CA LEU A 108 3.96 -1.96 -10.64
C LEU A 108 4.45 -0.87 -11.58
N GLN A 109 5.50 -1.17 -12.34
CA GLN A 109 6.14 -0.22 -13.23
C GLN A 109 5.15 0.45 -14.18
N GLY A 110 5.13 1.79 -14.16
CA GLY A 110 4.25 2.61 -14.99
C GLY A 110 2.77 2.58 -14.56
N LYS A 111 2.44 2.07 -13.37
CA LYS A 111 1.09 2.01 -12.83
C LYS A 111 1.03 2.59 -11.42
N GLU A 112 0.03 3.40 -11.17
CA GLU A 112 -0.34 3.83 -9.82
C GLU A 112 -0.95 2.65 -9.03
N PRO A 113 -0.82 2.62 -7.70
CA PRO A 113 -1.54 1.63 -6.89
C PRO A 113 -3.05 1.85 -7.07
N THR A 114 -3.80 0.76 -7.23
CA THR A 114 -5.24 0.82 -7.46
C THR A 114 -6.02 0.60 -6.17
N ASP A 115 -7.07 1.38 -6.05
CA ASP A 115 -8.20 1.25 -5.14
C ASP A 115 -9.08 0.02 -5.42
N LEU A 116 -9.00 -0.58 -6.60
CA LEU A 116 -9.77 -1.76 -6.95
C LEU A 116 -9.09 -3.05 -6.45
N PRO A 117 -9.83 -3.95 -5.78
CA PRO A 117 -9.30 -5.26 -5.44
C PRO A 117 -9.08 -6.15 -6.66
N PHE A 118 -9.83 -5.96 -7.74
CA PHE A 118 -9.84 -6.84 -8.90
C PHE A 118 -10.20 -6.05 -10.16
N PRO A 119 -9.86 -6.57 -11.36
CA PRO A 119 -8.98 -7.72 -11.59
C PRO A 119 -7.50 -7.35 -11.41
N ALA A 120 -6.66 -8.34 -11.03
CA ALA A 120 -5.21 -8.16 -11.12
C ALA A 120 -4.79 -8.08 -12.61
N PRO A 121 -3.74 -7.32 -12.94
CA PRO A 121 -3.20 -7.31 -14.30
C PRO A 121 -2.64 -8.68 -14.65
N GLY A 122 -3.04 -9.21 -15.82
CA GLY A 122 -2.63 -10.53 -16.30
C GLY A 122 -1.13 -10.67 -16.55
N ASP A 123 -0.47 -9.58 -16.93
CA ASP A 123 0.98 -9.44 -16.95
C ASP A 123 1.43 -8.61 -15.75
N SER A 124 2.41 -9.10 -15.00
CA SER A 124 3.00 -8.36 -13.86
C SER A 124 4.29 -7.65 -14.31
N PRO A 125 4.23 -6.34 -14.64
CA PRO A 125 5.43 -5.54 -14.80
C PRO A 125 6.32 -5.60 -13.56
N PRO A 126 7.59 -5.15 -13.66
CA PRO A 126 8.47 -5.05 -12.51
C PRO A 126 7.81 -4.30 -11.34
N LEU A 127 8.18 -4.70 -10.13
CA LEU A 127 7.67 -4.08 -8.91
C LEU A 127 8.49 -2.81 -8.61
N ASP A 128 7.82 -1.66 -8.54
CA ASP A 128 8.39 -0.36 -8.20
C ASP A 128 8.20 -0.02 -6.71
N GLY A 129 7.29 -0.70 -6.00
CA GLY A 129 7.04 -0.43 -4.60
C GLY A 129 5.82 -1.12 -4.02
N MET A 130 5.41 -0.64 -2.84
CA MET A 130 4.20 -1.08 -2.15
C MET A 130 3.46 0.14 -1.59
N ALA A 131 2.14 0.15 -1.69
CA ALA A 131 1.28 1.17 -1.14
C ALA A 131 0.40 0.57 -0.04
N TYR A 132 0.38 1.16 1.15
CA TYR A 132 -0.51 0.75 2.23
C TYR A 132 -1.79 1.58 2.20
N ASN A 133 -2.92 0.90 2.32
CA ASN A 133 -4.24 1.48 2.19
C ASN A 133 -4.71 2.10 3.51
N LEU A 134 -4.84 3.42 3.55
CA LEU A 134 -5.30 4.18 4.72
C LEU A 134 -6.83 4.35 4.72
N HIS A 135 -7.41 4.47 3.53
CA HIS A 135 -8.84 4.61 3.29
C HIS A 135 -9.14 4.05 1.91
N ASN A 136 -10.21 3.27 1.75
CA ASN A 136 -10.70 2.84 0.46
C ASN A 136 -12.21 2.57 0.50
N ASN A 137 -12.97 3.37 -0.25
CA ASN A 137 -14.42 3.29 -0.26
C ASN A 137 -14.99 2.15 -1.13
N VAL A 138 -14.16 1.46 -1.92
CA VAL A 138 -14.57 0.32 -2.76
C VAL A 138 -14.93 -0.89 -1.90
N TRP A 139 -14.30 -1.01 -0.74
CA TRP A 139 -14.51 -2.14 0.16
C TRP A 139 -15.68 -1.95 1.13
N ASP A 140 -16.45 -0.85 1.02
CA ASP A 140 -17.41 -0.39 2.03
C ASP A 140 -16.82 -0.31 3.46
N THR A 141 -15.49 -0.40 3.58
CA THR A 141 -14.73 -0.44 4.82
C THR A 141 -13.77 0.72 4.78
N ASN A 142 -14.21 1.84 5.33
CA ASN A 142 -13.27 2.77 5.93
C ASN A 142 -12.51 1.95 6.99
N TYR A 143 -11.22 1.65 6.80
CA TYR A 143 -10.34 1.11 7.85
C TYR A 143 -10.10 2.14 8.97
N ILE A 144 -11.08 2.99 9.26
CA ILE A 144 -11.22 3.65 10.55
C ILE A 144 -11.52 2.50 11.51
N TYR A 145 -10.46 1.85 11.98
CA TYR A 145 -10.54 0.91 13.08
C TYR A 145 -11.12 1.67 14.27
N TRP A 146 -12.43 1.54 14.45
CA TRP A 146 -13.04 1.57 15.77
C TRP A 146 -12.33 0.48 16.58
N TYR A 147 -11.35 0.90 17.37
CA TYR A 147 -10.95 0.13 18.54
C TYR A 147 -12.07 0.32 19.59
N PRO A 148 -12.65 -0.75 20.16
CA PRO A 148 -13.44 -0.64 21.37
C PRO A 148 -12.61 -0.16 22.57
#